data_AF-A0A0V0RSW8-F1
#
_entry.id   AF-A0A0V0RSW8-F1
#
_cell.length_a   1.000
_cell.length_b   1.000
_cell.length_c   1.000
_cell.angle_alpha   90.00
_cell.angle_beta   90.00
_cell.angle_gamma   90.00
#
_symmetry.space_group_name_H-M   'P 1'
#
loop_
_entity.id
_entity.type
_entity.pdbx_description
1 polymer ?
#
loop_
_entity_poly.entity_id
_entity_poly.type
_entity_poly.pdbx_seq_one_letter_code
_entity_poly.pdbx_strand_id
1 'polypeptide(L)' 'MKLECDVLACSTDSEFSHMAWMRVPRRCGGL' A
#
# COMPACT_ATOMS: atom_id res chain seq x y z
N MET A 1 -21.65 10.19 -6.05
CA MET A 1 -20.68 11.24 -6.41
C MET A 1 -19.29 10.66 -6.22
N LYS A 2 -18.48 10.55 -7.28
CA LYS A 2 -17.04 10.27 -7.15
C LYS A 2 -16.34 11.63 -7.27
N LEU A 3 -15.48 11.96 -6.31
CA LEU A 3 -14.61 13.13 -6.46
C LEU A 3 -13.54 12.81 -7.50
N GLU A 4 -13.22 13.78 -8.35
CA GLU A 4 -12.04 13.76 -9.23
C GLU A 4 -10.80 14.00 -8.36
N CYS A 5 -10.47 13.02 -7.52
CA CYS A 5 -9.41 13.11 -6.53
C CYS A 5 -8.63 11.79 -6.47
N ASP A 6 -7.32 11.90 -6.62
CA ASP A 6 -6.38 10.81 -6.49
C ASP A 6 -5.77 10.75 -5.09
N VAL A 7 -5.38 9.54 -4.65
CA VAL A 7 -4.72 9.28 -3.38
C VAL A 7 -3.39 8.60 -3.62
N LEU A 8 -2.34 9.08 -2.95
CA LEU A 8 -1.00 8.52 -3.01
C LEU A 8 -0.52 8.14 -1.61
N ALA A 9 -0.01 6.92 -1.46
CA ALA A 9 0.69 6.48 -0.25
C ALA A 9 2.20 6.64 -0.42
N CYS A 10 2.89 7.03 0.66
CA CYS A 10 4.35 7.09 0.70
C CYS A 10 4.87 6.65 2.07
N SER A 11 6.09 6.12 2.10
CA SER A 11 6.84 5.86 3.33
C SER A 11 8.34 6.00 3.04
N THR A 12 9.17 5.84 4.07
CA THR A 12 10.63 5.80 3.92
C THR A 12 11.17 4.40 3.56
N ASP A 13 10.28 3.42 3.38
CA ASP A 13 10.65 2.06 3.03
C ASP A 13 11.00 1.95 1.54
N SER A 14 11.75 0.90 1.19
CA SER A 14 12.04 0.61 -0.21
C SER A 14 10.79 0.14 -0.97
N GLU A 15 10.79 0.30 -2.30
CA GLU A 15 9.76 -0.28 -3.19
C GLU A 15 9.60 -1.79 -2.98
N PHE A 16 10.71 -2.51 -2.75
CA PHE A 16 10.68 -3.94 -2.48
C PHE A 16 9.91 -4.26 -1.19
N SER A 17 10.04 -3.42 -0.16
CA SER A 17 9.29 -3.54 1.09
C SER A 17 7.79 -3.35 0.83
N HIS A 18 7.40 -2.35 0.04
CA HIS A 18 5.99 -2.11 -0.32
C HIS A 18 5.40 -3.31 -1.07
N MET A 19 6.14 -3.83 -2.06
CA MET A 19 5.72 -5.00 -2.83
C MET A 19 5.61 -6.26 -1.97
N ALA A 20 6.55 -6.49 -1.05
CA ALA A 20 6.48 -7.60 -0.11
C ALA A 20 5.24 -7.47 0.79
N TRP A 21 4.99 -6.27 1.33
CA TRP A 21 3.89 -6.01 2.24
C TRP A 21 2.51 -6.19 1.60
N MET A 22 2.35 -5.77 0.34
CA MET A 22 1.13 -5.97 -0.46
C MET A 22 0.85 -7.45 -0.81
N ARG A 23 1.87 -8.31 -0.80
CA ARG A 23 1.71 -9.75 -1.10
C ARG A 23 1.35 -10.58 0.11
N VAL A 24 1.51 -10.04 1.32
CA VAL A 24 1.12 -10.71 2.56
C VAL A 24 -0.41 -10.59 2.74
N PRO A 25 -1.14 -11.66 3.09
CA PRO A 25 -2.58 -11.53 3.37
C PRO A 25 -2.82 -10.56 4.53
N ARG A 26 -3.88 -9.74 4.43
CA ARG A 26 -4.25 -8.76 5.48
C ARG A 26 -4.35 -9.34 6.88
N ARG A 27 -4.93 -10.54 7.01
CA ARG A 27 -5.04 -11.26 8.30
C ARG A 27 -3.68 -11.63 8.93
N CYS A 28 -2.62 -11.60 8.14
CA CYS A 28 -1.25 -11.87 8.55
C CYS A 28 -0.40 -10.59 8.67
N GLY A 29 -1.03 -9.40 8.67
CA GLY A 29 -0.34 -8.12 8.81
C GLY A 29 0.12 -7.47 7.49
N GLY A 30 -0.36 -7.96 6.34
CA GLY A 30 -0.13 -7.33 5.04
C GLY A 30 -1.05 -6.14 4.73
N LEU A 31 -0.71 -5.39 3.68
CA LEU A 31 -1.50 -4.25 3.19
C LEU A 31 -2.74 -4.68 2.38
#